data_AF-A0A0L7KIX5-F1
#
_entry.id   AF-A0A0L7KIX5-F1
#
_cell.length_a   1.000
_cell.length_b   1.000
_cell.length_c   1.000
_cell.angle_alpha   90.00
_cell.angle_beta   90.00
_cell.angle_gamma   90.00
#
_symmetry.space_group_name_H-M   'P 1'
#
loop_
_entity.id
_entity.type
_entity.pdbx_description
1 polymer ?
#
loop_
_entity_poly.entity_id
_entity_poly.type
_entity_poly.pdbx_seq_one_letter_code
_entity_poly.pdbx_strand_id
1 'polypeptide(L)'
;MHTETGHKMSNSFSFEGGIGVIHNNMSIEKQIEEVKKVKRFENGFIFDPYTFSPEHTVADVLETKNRVGYKSYPITVDGKVGSKLVGIITGVDYLYLTNKSMKIGDIMTTDVVTGSYPINLSDANKVLCDEKKSVLPIVNKNNELIALVCRNDMHKNRIFPHASKSQNKQLIVGASISTREHDLERANQLIKNMIDVICIDSSQGNSIYQIDTIKKIKSAHPDIPIIAGNVVTSQQAKNLIDAGADVLRIGMGSGSICTTQDVCAVGRAQGTAVYHVSKYAHTRNIKTIADGGIKNSGNIVKALSLGADFVMLGNLLAATEESCSEYYFENNVRLKIYRGMGSMEAMYNKGFNSKSRYLVDERKNEYTDENIDEIKVSQGVSASLVDKGSVLNLIPHLFKAVKHGFQSMGIRNIPELHSKLYSGDIRFDVRSFNTIKEGKVSDNLIFNNKKFTT
;
A
#
# COMPACT_ATOMS: atom_id res chain seq x y z
N MET A 1 6.33 5.00 -2.74
CA MET A 1 6.95 5.39 -4.03
C MET A 1 7.21 4.14 -4.90
N HIS A 2 7.73 4.28 -6.13
CA HIS A 2 7.94 3.14 -7.05
C HIS A 2 9.01 2.13 -6.62
N THR A 3 9.95 2.55 -5.77
CA THR A 3 10.93 1.65 -5.15
C THR A 3 10.39 0.99 -3.86
N GLU A 4 9.13 1.26 -3.50
CA GLU A 4 8.59 0.90 -2.18
C GLU A 4 7.30 0.11 -2.27
N THR A 5 6.28 0.65 -2.94
CA THR A 5 4.89 0.22 -2.71
C THR A 5 4.22 -0.33 -3.96
N GLY A 6 4.30 -1.65 -4.10
CA GLY A 6 3.44 -2.46 -4.97
C GLY A 6 2.51 -3.33 -4.13
N HIS A 7 1.95 -4.40 -4.72
CA HIS A 7 1.05 -5.31 -4.03
C HIS A 7 1.71 -6.05 -2.87
N LYS A 8 2.98 -6.48 -2.98
CA LYS A 8 3.70 -7.20 -1.91
C LYS A 8 3.80 -6.38 -0.62
N MET A 9 4.27 -5.14 -0.75
CA MET A 9 4.34 -4.17 0.35
C MET A 9 2.93 -3.87 0.88
N SER A 10 1.97 -3.57 0.00
CA SER A 10 0.61 -3.21 0.41
C SER A 10 -0.09 -4.33 1.19
N ASN A 11 0.08 -5.60 0.75
CA ASN A 11 -0.43 -6.76 1.46
C ASN A 11 0.17 -6.87 2.87
N SER A 12 1.50 -6.88 2.93
CA SER A 12 2.23 -7.12 4.18
C SER A 12 2.01 -5.99 5.18
N PHE A 13 1.98 -4.76 4.71
CA PHE A 13 1.69 -3.60 5.55
C PHE A 13 0.23 -3.60 6.04
N SER A 14 -0.71 -4.08 5.23
CA SER A 14 -2.12 -4.19 5.63
C SER A 14 -2.36 -5.33 6.62
N PHE A 15 -1.59 -6.43 6.58
CA PHE A 15 -1.66 -7.46 7.63
C PHE A 15 -1.29 -6.92 9.00
N GLU A 16 -0.32 -6.01 9.05
CA GLU A 16 0.15 -5.40 10.28
C GLU A 16 -0.70 -4.19 10.73
N GLY A 17 -1.88 -4.00 10.12
CA GLY A 17 -2.83 -2.93 10.47
C GLY A 17 -2.49 -1.57 9.87
N GLY A 18 -1.59 -1.51 8.90
CA GLY A 18 -1.31 -0.33 8.09
C GLY A 18 -2.17 -0.25 6.83
N ILE A 19 -1.83 0.66 5.92
CA ILE A 19 -2.38 0.75 4.57
C ILE A 19 -1.26 1.07 3.57
N GLY A 20 -1.22 0.33 2.45
CA GLY A 20 -0.32 0.61 1.33
C GLY A 20 -0.95 1.56 0.32
N VAL A 21 -0.17 2.53 -0.20
CA VAL A 21 -0.57 3.40 -1.33
C VAL A 21 0.25 3.04 -2.56
N ILE A 22 -0.39 2.36 -3.52
CA ILE A 22 0.26 1.93 -4.77
C ILE A 22 0.64 3.16 -5.61
N HIS A 23 1.87 3.21 -6.08
CA HIS A 23 2.37 4.32 -6.89
C HIS A 23 1.69 4.37 -8.28
N ASN A 24 1.54 5.57 -8.85
CA ASN A 24 1.04 5.78 -10.21
C ASN A 24 2.14 5.77 -11.29
N ASN A 25 3.38 5.43 -10.91
CA ASN A 25 4.52 5.35 -11.83
C ASN A 25 4.50 4.10 -12.73
N MET A 26 3.37 3.87 -13.40
CA MET A 26 3.10 2.76 -14.30
C MET A 26 1.82 3.06 -15.11
N SER A 27 1.52 2.24 -16.12
CA SER A 27 0.26 2.35 -16.85
C SER A 27 -0.96 2.12 -15.94
N ILE A 28 -2.13 2.56 -16.37
CA ILE A 28 -3.37 2.42 -15.61
C ILE A 28 -3.69 0.94 -15.40
N GLU A 29 -3.49 0.13 -16.44
CA GLU A 29 -3.74 -1.32 -16.44
C GLU A 29 -2.87 -2.03 -15.41
N LYS A 30 -1.56 -1.72 -15.38
CA LYS A 30 -0.64 -2.28 -14.39
C LYS A 30 -1.00 -1.87 -12.96
N GLN A 31 -1.41 -0.62 -12.76
CA GLN A 31 -1.82 -0.15 -11.44
C GLN A 31 -3.07 -0.88 -10.95
N ILE A 32 -4.04 -1.09 -11.84
CA ILE A 32 -5.24 -1.88 -11.57
C ILE A 32 -4.89 -3.33 -11.24
N GLU A 33 -3.95 -3.94 -11.96
CA GLU A 33 -3.48 -5.30 -11.65
C GLU A 33 -2.88 -5.38 -10.24
N GLU A 34 -2.06 -4.40 -9.84
CA GLU A 34 -1.51 -4.34 -8.49
C GLU A 34 -2.61 -4.20 -7.43
N VAL A 35 -3.61 -3.35 -7.66
CA VAL A 35 -4.79 -3.22 -6.78
C VAL A 35 -5.55 -4.54 -6.69
N LYS A 36 -5.83 -5.19 -7.82
CA LYS A 36 -6.51 -6.49 -7.88
C LYS A 36 -5.74 -7.56 -7.11
N LYS A 37 -4.41 -7.58 -7.18
CA LYS A 37 -3.57 -8.51 -6.40
C LYS A 37 -3.75 -8.30 -4.89
N VAL A 38 -3.94 -7.06 -4.43
CA VAL A 38 -4.20 -6.76 -3.03
C VAL A 38 -5.63 -7.11 -2.63
N LYS A 39 -6.64 -6.70 -3.42
CA LYS A 39 -8.05 -7.00 -3.13
C LYS A 39 -8.40 -8.49 -3.21
N ARG A 40 -7.65 -9.26 -4.01
CA ARG A 40 -7.75 -10.72 -4.05
C ARG A 40 -7.15 -11.41 -2.83
N PHE A 41 -6.27 -10.72 -2.11
CA PHE A 41 -5.65 -11.25 -0.93
C PHE A 41 -6.66 -11.21 0.23
N GLU A 42 -6.93 -12.39 0.79
CA GLU A 42 -7.86 -12.63 1.90
C GLU A 42 -9.33 -12.38 1.51
N ASN A 43 -9.93 -13.38 0.88
CA ASN A 43 -11.38 -13.41 0.63
C ASN A 43 -11.98 -14.45 1.57
N GLY A 44 -12.94 -14.06 2.40
CA GLY A 44 -13.76 -15.05 3.11
C GLY A 44 -14.46 -15.96 2.11
N PHE A 45 -15.22 -15.36 1.18
CA PHE A 45 -15.75 -16.03 -0.01
C PHE A 45 -15.09 -15.44 -1.26
N ILE A 46 -14.46 -16.30 -2.07
CA ILE A 46 -13.92 -15.95 -3.38
C ILE A 46 -15.03 -16.19 -4.41
N PHE A 47 -15.65 -15.12 -4.91
CA PHE A 47 -16.75 -15.22 -5.90
C PHE A 47 -16.29 -15.39 -7.35
N ASP A 48 -15.02 -15.09 -7.66
CA ASP A 48 -14.43 -15.27 -8.98
C ASP A 48 -13.16 -16.14 -8.88
N PRO A 49 -13.28 -17.42 -8.44
CA PRO A 49 -12.14 -18.31 -8.38
C PRO A 49 -11.68 -18.69 -9.79
N TYR A 50 -10.39 -18.94 -9.95
CA TYR A 50 -9.88 -19.56 -11.17
C TYR A 50 -10.43 -20.98 -11.28
N THR A 51 -11.10 -21.27 -12.39
CA THR A 51 -11.71 -22.57 -12.69
C THR A 51 -11.13 -23.16 -13.96
N PHE A 52 -11.18 -24.48 -14.08
CA PHE A 52 -10.82 -25.22 -15.29
C PHE A 52 -11.94 -26.18 -15.67
N SER A 53 -11.92 -26.65 -16.92
CA SER A 53 -12.76 -27.76 -17.38
C SER A 53 -11.98 -29.08 -17.35
N PRO A 54 -12.66 -30.25 -17.35
CA PRO A 54 -11.99 -31.55 -17.43
C PRO A 54 -11.08 -31.72 -18.65
N GLU A 55 -11.33 -30.97 -19.72
CA GLU A 55 -10.58 -31.02 -20.99
C GLU A 55 -9.26 -30.23 -20.96
N HIS A 56 -9.09 -29.32 -20.00
CA HIS A 56 -7.82 -28.64 -19.82
C HIS A 56 -6.73 -29.60 -19.36
N THR A 57 -5.48 -29.21 -19.54
CA THR A 57 -4.30 -30.02 -19.24
C THR A 57 -3.63 -29.61 -17.93
N VAL A 58 -2.77 -30.49 -17.41
CA VAL A 58 -1.89 -30.16 -16.28
C VAL A 58 -0.98 -28.96 -16.59
N ALA A 59 -0.56 -28.79 -17.85
CA ALA A 59 0.23 -27.64 -18.29
C ALA A 59 -0.50 -26.31 -18.03
N ASP A 60 -1.80 -26.23 -18.32
CA ASP A 60 -2.62 -25.03 -18.12
C ASP A 60 -2.72 -24.64 -16.63
N VAL A 61 -2.84 -25.65 -15.77
CA VAL A 61 -2.85 -25.48 -14.30
C VAL A 61 -1.49 -24.99 -13.80
N LEU A 62 -0.40 -25.55 -14.31
CA LEU A 62 0.96 -25.16 -13.93
C LEU A 62 1.30 -23.75 -14.40
N GLU A 63 0.90 -23.37 -15.61
CA GLU A 63 1.07 -22.01 -16.13
C GLU A 63 0.30 -21.01 -15.25
N THR A 64 -0.96 -21.33 -14.96
CA THR A 64 -1.78 -20.49 -14.08
C THR A 64 -1.17 -20.39 -12.69
N LYS A 65 -0.73 -21.51 -12.09
CA LYS A 65 -0.02 -21.53 -10.80
C LYS A 65 1.24 -20.65 -10.83
N ASN A 66 2.03 -20.67 -11.90
CA ASN A 66 3.22 -19.83 -11.99
C ASN A 66 2.87 -18.35 -12.11
N ARG A 67 1.75 -18.04 -12.78
CA ARG A 67 1.27 -16.66 -12.96
C ARG A 67 0.60 -16.09 -11.72
N VAL A 68 -0.25 -16.86 -11.03
CA VAL A 68 -1.11 -16.36 -9.93
C VAL A 68 -0.78 -16.93 -8.55
N GLY A 69 0.01 -18.01 -8.47
CA GLY A 69 0.50 -18.60 -7.23
C GLY A 69 -0.45 -19.58 -6.52
N TYR A 70 -1.68 -19.76 -7.02
CA TYR A 70 -2.65 -20.67 -6.40
C TYR A 70 -2.36 -22.14 -6.73
N LYS A 71 -2.73 -23.02 -5.80
CA LYS A 71 -2.44 -24.47 -5.90
C LYS A 71 -3.68 -25.33 -6.11
N SER A 72 -4.85 -24.80 -5.78
CA SER A 72 -6.11 -25.55 -5.82
C SER A 72 -7.14 -24.79 -6.65
N TYR A 73 -7.81 -25.51 -7.55
CA TYR A 73 -8.73 -24.94 -8.53
C TYR A 73 -9.98 -25.81 -8.62
N PRO A 74 -11.19 -25.23 -8.50
CA PRO A 74 -12.44 -25.95 -8.77
C PRO A 74 -12.54 -26.30 -10.26
N ILE A 75 -13.09 -27.47 -10.56
CA ILE A 75 -13.32 -27.94 -11.93
C ILE A 75 -14.82 -27.89 -12.22
N THR A 76 -15.21 -27.14 -13.24
CA THR A 76 -16.60 -27.03 -13.71
C THR A 76 -16.72 -27.55 -15.13
N VAL A 77 -17.94 -27.90 -15.56
CA VAL A 77 -18.17 -28.56 -16.88
C VAL A 77 -17.52 -27.80 -18.04
N ASP A 78 -17.65 -26.47 -18.06
CA ASP A 78 -17.14 -25.59 -19.12
C ASP A 78 -15.96 -24.72 -18.67
N GLY A 79 -15.47 -24.92 -17.45
CA GLY A 79 -14.36 -24.16 -16.87
C GLY A 79 -14.70 -22.74 -16.44
N LYS A 80 -15.98 -22.39 -16.28
CA LYS A 80 -16.44 -21.08 -15.77
C LYS A 80 -17.09 -21.17 -14.40
N VAL A 81 -17.07 -20.05 -13.68
CA VAL A 81 -17.88 -19.85 -12.46
C VAL A 81 -19.37 -19.76 -12.85
N GLY A 82 -20.26 -20.25 -11.98
CA GLY A 82 -21.70 -20.38 -12.26
C GLY A 82 -22.07 -21.65 -13.05
N SER A 83 -21.07 -22.45 -13.45
CA SER A 83 -21.28 -23.74 -14.09
C SER A 83 -21.23 -24.89 -13.07
N LYS A 84 -21.75 -26.05 -13.47
CA LYS A 84 -21.85 -27.22 -12.59
C LYS A 84 -20.46 -27.69 -12.16
N LEU A 85 -20.25 -27.80 -10.85
CA LEU A 85 -19.01 -28.32 -10.26
C LEU A 85 -18.93 -29.84 -10.51
N VAL A 86 -17.81 -30.29 -11.04
CA VAL A 86 -17.55 -31.71 -11.37
C VAL A 86 -16.32 -32.29 -10.67
N GLY A 87 -15.48 -31.44 -10.08
CA GLY A 87 -14.31 -31.90 -9.34
C GLY A 87 -13.49 -30.76 -8.76
N ILE A 88 -12.36 -31.13 -8.18
CA ILE A 88 -11.34 -30.20 -7.72
C ILE A 88 -9.96 -30.76 -8.00
N ILE A 89 -9.03 -29.89 -8.39
CA ILE A 89 -7.61 -30.24 -8.50
C ILE A 89 -6.81 -29.45 -7.47
N THR A 90 -5.85 -30.10 -6.83
CA THR A 90 -5.01 -29.55 -5.76
C THR A 90 -3.54 -29.78 -6.04
N GLY A 91 -2.68 -29.06 -5.31
CA GLY A 91 -1.23 -29.15 -5.47
C GLY A 91 -0.63 -30.53 -5.28
N VAL A 92 -1.34 -31.45 -4.62
CA VAL A 92 -0.91 -32.84 -4.41
C VAL A 92 -1.11 -33.66 -5.68
N ASP A 93 -2.22 -33.44 -6.39
CA ASP A 93 -2.64 -34.26 -7.53
C ASP A 93 -1.67 -34.16 -8.72
N TYR A 94 -1.02 -33.02 -8.88
CA TYR A 94 -0.04 -32.78 -9.96
C TYR A 94 1.41 -32.61 -9.48
N LEU A 95 1.71 -32.91 -8.21
CA LEU A 95 3.05 -32.67 -7.64
C LEU A 95 4.15 -33.51 -8.31
N TYR A 96 3.85 -34.77 -8.61
CA TYR A 96 4.81 -35.75 -9.13
C TYR A 96 4.54 -36.15 -10.58
N LEU A 97 3.65 -35.42 -11.28
CA LEU A 97 3.32 -35.72 -12.67
C LEU A 97 4.44 -35.25 -13.60
N THR A 98 5.01 -36.19 -14.34
CA THR A 98 6.00 -35.93 -15.39
C THR A 98 5.35 -35.55 -16.71
N ASN A 99 4.21 -36.17 -17.04
CA ASN A 99 3.44 -35.88 -18.24
C ASN A 99 2.49 -34.70 -18.02
N LYS A 100 2.84 -33.53 -18.57
CA LYS A 100 2.04 -32.30 -18.44
C LYS A 100 0.88 -32.20 -19.43
N SER A 101 0.80 -33.11 -20.40
CA SER A 101 -0.27 -33.12 -21.41
C SER A 101 -1.50 -33.93 -20.98
N MET A 102 -1.47 -34.56 -19.79
CA MET A 102 -2.63 -35.26 -19.23
C MET A 102 -3.79 -34.30 -19.00
N LYS A 103 -5.01 -34.78 -19.23
CA LYS A 103 -6.24 -34.02 -18.97
C LYS A 103 -6.51 -33.95 -17.47
N ILE A 104 -7.06 -32.84 -17.03
CA ILE A 104 -7.45 -32.63 -15.63
C ILE A 104 -8.51 -33.64 -15.20
N GLY A 105 -9.43 -34.00 -16.10
CA GLY A 105 -10.49 -34.97 -15.83
C GLY A 105 -9.98 -36.33 -15.34
N ASP A 106 -8.78 -36.74 -15.76
CA ASP A 106 -8.19 -38.04 -15.41
C ASP A 106 -7.55 -38.07 -14.01
N ILE A 107 -7.26 -36.90 -13.43
CA ILE A 107 -6.49 -36.77 -12.18
C ILE A 107 -7.22 -35.99 -11.09
N MET A 108 -8.30 -35.27 -11.42
CA MET A 108 -9.05 -34.47 -10.45
C MET A 108 -9.75 -35.35 -9.42
N THR A 109 -9.94 -34.80 -8.22
CA THR A 109 -10.81 -35.43 -7.23
C THR A 109 -12.26 -35.13 -7.58
N THR A 110 -13.06 -36.18 -7.80
CA THR A 110 -14.50 -36.08 -8.14
C THR A 110 -15.41 -36.03 -6.91
N ASP A 111 -15.01 -36.67 -5.81
CA ASP A 111 -15.73 -36.61 -4.53
C ASP A 111 -15.32 -35.35 -3.75
N VAL A 112 -16.03 -34.26 -4.05
CA VAL A 112 -15.73 -32.93 -3.51
C VAL A 112 -16.67 -32.60 -2.37
N VAL A 113 -16.10 -32.37 -1.19
CA VAL A 113 -16.82 -31.73 -0.09
C VAL A 113 -17.19 -30.31 -0.50
N THR A 114 -18.47 -29.96 -0.42
CA THR A 114 -18.99 -28.64 -0.80
C THR A 114 -19.82 -28.01 0.33
N GLY A 115 -19.93 -26.68 0.32
CA GLY A 115 -20.90 -25.94 1.14
C GLY A 115 -22.11 -25.50 0.31
N SER A 116 -23.32 -25.62 0.84
CA SER A 116 -24.55 -25.24 0.13
C SER A 116 -24.94 -23.78 0.39
N TYR A 117 -25.16 -22.99 -0.67
CA TYR A 117 -25.65 -21.61 -0.54
C TYR A 117 -27.16 -21.56 -0.21
N PRO A 118 -27.63 -20.67 0.69
CA PRO A 118 -26.85 -19.68 1.45
C PRO A 118 -26.14 -20.30 2.67
N ILE A 119 -24.86 -19.96 2.83
CA ILE A 119 -24.03 -20.35 3.98
C ILE A 119 -23.26 -19.13 4.48
N ASN A 120 -23.14 -18.98 5.79
CA ASN A 120 -22.30 -17.92 6.37
C ASN A 120 -20.83 -18.37 6.43
N LEU A 121 -19.91 -17.42 6.52
CA LEU A 121 -18.48 -17.71 6.53
C LEU A 121 -18.05 -18.55 7.75
N SER A 122 -18.70 -18.38 8.89
CA SER A 122 -18.38 -19.12 10.11
C SER A 122 -18.66 -20.62 9.94
N ASP A 123 -19.79 -20.97 9.34
CA ASP A 123 -20.20 -22.35 9.12
C ASP A 123 -19.40 -22.98 7.97
N ALA A 124 -19.10 -22.22 6.91
CA ALA A 124 -18.17 -22.67 5.87
C ALA A 124 -16.78 -23.00 6.45
N ASN A 125 -16.28 -22.16 7.37
CA ASN A 125 -15.00 -22.40 8.05
C ASN A 125 -15.05 -23.64 8.97
N LYS A 126 -16.19 -23.95 9.61
CA LYS A 126 -16.35 -25.18 10.39
C LYS A 126 -16.26 -26.41 9.50
N VAL A 127 -17.00 -26.44 8.38
CA VAL A 127 -16.93 -27.54 7.40
C VAL A 127 -15.50 -27.76 6.92
N LEU A 128 -14.77 -26.70 6.59
CA LEU A 128 -13.34 -26.78 6.23
C LEU A 128 -12.46 -27.42 7.32
N CYS A 129 -12.74 -27.13 8.58
CA CYS A 129 -11.99 -27.66 9.72
C CYS A 129 -12.31 -29.13 9.97
N ASP A 130 -13.59 -29.48 9.97
CA ASP A 130 -14.10 -30.82 10.26
C ASP A 130 -13.65 -31.82 9.20
N GLU A 131 -13.78 -31.43 7.92
CA GLU A 131 -13.39 -32.24 6.76
C GLU A 131 -11.88 -32.17 6.47
N LYS A 132 -11.15 -31.34 7.22
CA LYS A 132 -9.69 -31.12 7.11
C LYS A 132 -9.22 -30.78 5.69
N LYS A 133 -10.09 -30.22 4.85
CA LYS A 133 -9.77 -29.81 3.48
C LYS A 133 -9.05 -28.45 3.47
N SER A 134 -8.31 -28.18 2.40
CA SER A 134 -7.60 -26.90 2.22
C SER A 134 -8.50 -25.81 1.62
N VAL A 135 -9.51 -26.22 0.86
CA VAL A 135 -10.45 -25.36 0.14
C VAL A 135 -11.84 -26.01 0.12
N LEU A 136 -12.88 -25.19 0.08
CA LEU A 136 -14.29 -25.60 0.11
C LEU A 136 -15.07 -24.83 -0.97
N PRO A 137 -15.42 -25.50 -2.08
CA PRO A 137 -16.33 -24.92 -3.07
C PRO A 137 -17.73 -24.73 -2.50
N ILE A 138 -18.36 -23.61 -2.83
CA ILE A 138 -19.71 -23.26 -2.42
C ILE A 138 -20.61 -23.35 -3.65
N VAL A 139 -21.65 -24.17 -3.57
CA VAL A 139 -22.56 -24.47 -4.68
C VAL A 139 -24.01 -24.10 -4.36
N ASN A 140 -24.81 -23.81 -5.38
CA ASN A 140 -26.24 -23.64 -5.25
C ASN A 140 -27.00 -24.98 -5.31
N LYS A 141 -28.33 -24.94 -5.31
CA LYS A 141 -29.21 -26.12 -5.41
C LYS A 141 -29.03 -26.92 -6.71
N ASN A 142 -28.55 -26.31 -7.77
CA ASN A 142 -28.28 -26.95 -9.07
C ASN A 142 -26.85 -27.52 -9.15
N ASN A 143 -26.08 -27.48 -8.06
CA ASN A 143 -24.67 -27.84 -8.00
C ASN A 143 -23.75 -26.94 -8.87
N GLU A 144 -24.15 -25.69 -9.09
CA GLU A 144 -23.36 -24.68 -9.79
C GLU A 144 -22.44 -23.95 -8.81
N LEU A 145 -21.17 -23.74 -9.20
CA LEU A 145 -20.18 -23.08 -8.37
C LEU A 145 -20.48 -21.58 -8.23
N ILE A 146 -20.68 -21.12 -6.99
CA ILE A 146 -20.88 -19.70 -6.66
C ILE A 146 -19.59 -19.07 -6.12
N ALA A 147 -18.91 -19.77 -5.20
CA ALA A 147 -17.76 -19.22 -4.51
C ALA A 147 -16.79 -20.31 -4.04
N LEU A 148 -15.62 -19.90 -3.54
CA LEU A 148 -14.62 -20.77 -2.95
C LEU A 148 -14.16 -20.19 -1.61
N VAL A 149 -14.05 -21.03 -0.58
CA VAL A 149 -13.50 -20.64 0.74
C VAL A 149 -12.18 -21.37 0.95
N CYS A 150 -11.16 -20.67 1.46
CA CYS A 150 -9.81 -21.21 1.63
C CYS A 150 -9.39 -21.26 3.10
N ARG A 151 -8.88 -22.42 3.56
CA ARG A 151 -8.37 -22.60 4.92
C ARG A 151 -7.17 -21.70 5.23
N ASN A 152 -6.35 -21.40 4.23
CA ASN A 152 -5.19 -20.53 4.39
C ASN A 152 -5.60 -19.10 4.80
N ASP A 153 -6.75 -18.61 4.33
CA ASP A 153 -7.23 -17.27 4.68
C ASP A 153 -7.70 -17.22 6.14
N MET A 154 -8.32 -18.29 6.63
CA MET A 154 -8.62 -18.44 8.06
C MET A 154 -7.35 -18.44 8.92
N HIS A 155 -6.29 -19.14 8.48
CA HIS A 155 -5.00 -19.14 9.16
C HIS A 155 -4.40 -17.73 9.20
N LYS A 156 -4.39 -17.01 8.08
CA LYS A 156 -3.91 -15.62 7.98
C LYS A 156 -4.67 -14.68 8.91
N ASN A 157 -6.00 -14.77 8.94
CA ASN A 157 -6.82 -13.96 9.84
C ASN A 157 -6.49 -14.20 11.32
N ARG A 158 -6.07 -15.42 11.68
CA ARG A 158 -5.63 -15.76 13.04
C ARG A 158 -4.25 -15.19 13.37
N ILE A 159 -3.29 -15.25 12.46
CA ILE A 159 -1.92 -14.74 12.69
C ILE A 159 -1.84 -13.21 12.57
N PHE A 160 -2.76 -12.59 11.81
CA PHE A 160 -2.84 -11.14 11.62
C PHE A 160 -4.19 -10.58 12.12
N PRO A 161 -4.41 -10.55 13.46
CA PRO A 161 -5.69 -10.11 14.04
C PRO A 161 -5.93 -8.61 13.90
N HIS A 162 -4.89 -7.82 13.66
CA HIS A 162 -4.96 -6.36 13.51
C HIS A 162 -4.98 -5.90 12.05
N ALA A 163 -5.12 -6.82 11.11
CA ALA A 163 -5.08 -6.52 9.69
C ALA A 163 -6.19 -5.55 9.25
N SER A 164 -5.83 -4.56 8.44
CA SER A 164 -6.71 -3.54 7.88
C SER A 164 -7.60 -4.12 6.79
N LYS A 165 -8.86 -4.38 7.12
CA LYS A 165 -9.82 -5.05 6.22
C LYS A 165 -11.08 -4.20 6.01
N SER A 166 -11.62 -4.28 4.80
CA SER A 166 -12.94 -3.79 4.47
C SER A 166 -14.03 -4.66 5.14
N GLN A 167 -15.28 -4.22 5.02
CA GLN A 167 -16.44 -4.98 5.51
C GLN A 167 -16.51 -6.39 4.89
N ASN A 168 -16.06 -6.54 3.65
CA ASN A 168 -16.02 -7.82 2.92
C ASN A 168 -14.80 -8.70 3.26
N LYS A 169 -14.05 -8.35 4.32
CA LYS A 169 -12.82 -9.03 4.78
C LYS A 169 -11.62 -8.95 3.83
N GLN A 170 -11.73 -8.20 2.74
CA GLN A 170 -10.60 -7.91 1.85
C GLN A 170 -9.68 -6.87 2.46
N LEU A 171 -8.38 -6.95 2.17
CA LEU A 171 -7.44 -5.91 2.59
C LEU A 171 -7.81 -4.54 2.02
N ILE A 172 -7.56 -3.50 2.81
CA ILE A 172 -7.72 -2.10 2.39
C ILE A 172 -6.47 -1.67 1.63
N VAL A 173 -6.65 -1.01 0.49
CA VAL A 173 -5.54 -0.50 -0.33
C VAL A 173 -5.86 0.87 -0.92
N GLY A 174 -4.84 1.72 -0.90
CA GLY A 174 -4.85 3.01 -1.56
C GLY A 174 -4.09 2.99 -2.87
N ALA A 175 -4.42 3.92 -3.76
CA ALA A 175 -3.66 4.17 -4.97
C ALA A 175 -3.42 5.67 -5.14
N SER A 176 -2.22 6.01 -5.58
CA SER A 176 -1.91 7.39 -5.95
C SER A 176 -2.38 7.70 -7.37
N ILE A 177 -2.71 8.96 -7.62
CA ILE A 177 -2.94 9.54 -8.95
C ILE A 177 -2.27 10.93 -9.01
N SER A 178 -2.11 11.49 -10.21
CA SER A 178 -1.67 12.88 -10.37
C SER A 178 -2.89 13.81 -10.52
N THR A 179 -2.71 14.98 -11.14
CA THR A 179 -3.70 16.07 -11.19
C THR A 179 -4.09 16.45 -12.62
N ARG A 180 -3.71 15.66 -13.63
CA ARG A 180 -4.00 15.96 -15.03
C ARG A 180 -5.34 15.36 -15.44
N GLU A 181 -5.94 15.85 -16.53
CA GLU A 181 -7.27 15.40 -16.95
C GLU A 181 -7.35 13.89 -17.19
N HIS A 182 -6.30 13.30 -17.78
CA HIS A 182 -6.24 11.85 -17.98
C HIS A 182 -6.15 11.04 -16.67
N ASP A 183 -5.73 11.65 -15.56
CA ASP A 183 -5.73 11.00 -14.24
C ASP A 183 -7.14 10.86 -13.65
N LEU A 184 -8.13 11.62 -14.14
CA LEU A 184 -9.53 11.42 -13.76
C LEU A 184 -10.04 10.07 -14.25
N GLU A 185 -9.68 9.69 -15.48
CA GLU A 185 -10.01 8.37 -16.01
C GLU A 185 -9.29 7.27 -15.22
N ARG A 186 -8.02 7.49 -14.86
CA ARG A 186 -7.29 6.59 -13.94
C ARG A 186 -8.03 6.42 -12.62
N ALA A 187 -8.51 7.51 -12.01
CA ALA A 187 -9.28 7.45 -10.76
C ALA A 187 -10.58 6.64 -10.92
N ASN A 188 -11.35 6.90 -11.98
CA ASN A 188 -12.58 6.17 -12.28
C ASN A 188 -12.34 4.67 -12.44
N GLN A 189 -11.30 4.29 -13.18
CA GLN A 189 -10.95 2.89 -13.38
C GLN A 189 -10.48 2.22 -12.09
N LEU A 190 -9.71 2.91 -11.24
CA LEU A 190 -9.31 2.38 -9.93
C LEU A 190 -10.53 2.16 -9.01
N ILE A 191 -11.47 3.10 -8.99
CA ILE A 191 -12.72 3.00 -8.22
C ILE A 191 -13.58 1.85 -8.71
N LYS A 192 -13.74 1.70 -10.03
CA LYS A 192 -14.42 0.56 -10.65
C LYS A 192 -13.78 -0.78 -10.27
N ASN A 193 -12.49 -0.80 -9.95
CA ASN A 193 -11.75 -1.97 -9.50
C ASN A 193 -11.57 -2.03 -7.97
N MET A 194 -12.47 -1.41 -7.22
CA MET A 194 -12.62 -1.52 -5.75
C MET A 194 -11.42 -0.99 -4.95
N ILE A 195 -10.81 0.11 -5.39
CA ILE A 195 -9.86 0.85 -4.55
C ILE A 195 -10.58 1.44 -3.33
N ASP A 196 -9.92 1.45 -2.16
CA ASP A 196 -10.54 1.94 -0.93
C ASP A 196 -10.23 3.41 -0.63
N VAL A 197 -9.13 3.96 -1.18
CA VAL A 197 -8.75 5.38 -1.00
C VAL A 197 -7.91 5.87 -2.18
N ILE A 198 -8.16 7.11 -2.61
CA ILE A 198 -7.36 7.79 -3.63
C ILE A 198 -6.42 8.80 -2.96
N CYS A 199 -5.13 8.76 -3.31
CA CYS A 199 -4.14 9.73 -2.87
C CYS A 199 -3.72 10.61 -4.05
N ILE A 200 -4.00 11.90 -4.00
CA ILE A 200 -3.55 12.83 -5.05
C ILE A 200 -2.12 13.25 -4.74
N ASP A 201 -1.19 12.89 -5.61
CA ASP A 201 0.25 13.00 -5.39
C ASP A 201 0.83 14.23 -6.09
N SER A 202 1.19 15.26 -5.31
CA SER A 202 1.87 16.47 -5.77
C SER A 202 2.97 16.87 -4.79
N SER A 203 4.02 17.54 -5.27
CA SER A 203 4.99 18.19 -4.38
C SER A 203 4.40 19.42 -3.67
N GLN A 204 3.52 20.16 -4.36
CA GLN A 204 2.78 21.33 -3.86
C GLN A 204 1.31 21.18 -4.28
N GLY A 205 0.46 20.71 -3.36
CA GLY A 205 -0.91 20.31 -3.69
C GLY A 205 -1.91 21.45 -3.80
N ASN A 206 -1.61 22.65 -3.31
CA ASN A 206 -2.49 23.80 -3.42
C ASN A 206 -2.35 24.43 -4.81
N SER A 207 -3.00 23.81 -5.78
CA SER A 207 -3.10 24.26 -7.17
C SER A 207 -4.54 24.18 -7.65
N ILE A 208 -4.88 24.96 -8.68
CA ILE A 208 -6.20 24.91 -9.33
C ILE A 208 -6.47 23.49 -9.86
N TYR A 209 -5.45 22.83 -10.41
CA TYR A 209 -5.55 21.45 -10.92
C TYR A 209 -5.99 20.47 -9.84
N GLN A 210 -5.33 20.45 -8.68
CA GLN A 210 -5.70 19.51 -7.61
C GLN A 210 -7.07 19.83 -7.02
N ILE A 211 -7.39 21.11 -6.83
CA ILE A 211 -8.71 21.54 -6.33
C ILE A 211 -9.82 21.05 -7.27
N ASP A 212 -9.63 21.22 -8.58
CA ASP A 212 -10.58 20.75 -9.60
C ASP A 212 -10.67 19.22 -9.64
N THR A 213 -9.52 18.52 -9.56
CA THR A 213 -9.49 17.05 -9.47
C THR A 213 -10.30 16.54 -8.26
N ILE A 214 -10.11 17.13 -7.08
CA ILE A 214 -10.87 16.73 -5.87
C ILE A 214 -12.37 16.91 -6.11
N LYS A 215 -12.79 18.09 -6.59
CA LYS A 215 -14.21 18.40 -6.84
C LYS A 215 -14.83 17.43 -7.85
N LYS A 216 -14.14 17.16 -8.96
CA LYS A 216 -14.61 16.23 -9.99
C LYS A 216 -14.75 14.81 -9.46
N ILE A 217 -13.76 14.30 -8.71
CA ILE A 217 -13.83 12.96 -8.12
C ILE A 217 -14.95 12.88 -7.09
N LYS A 218 -15.07 13.84 -6.16
CA LYS A 218 -16.14 13.84 -5.15
C LYS A 218 -17.53 13.99 -5.78
N SER A 219 -17.67 14.71 -6.89
CA SER A 219 -18.93 14.82 -7.61
C SER A 219 -19.36 13.51 -8.27
N ALA A 220 -18.42 12.71 -8.77
CA ALA A 220 -18.70 11.43 -9.42
C ALA A 220 -18.80 10.26 -8.43
N HIS A 221 -17.99 10.30 -7.37
CA HIS A 221 -17.83 9.24 -6.37
C HIS A 221 -17.82 9.87 -4.97
N PRO A 222 -18.96 10.29 -4.42
CA PRO A 222 -19.01 11.05 -3.16
C PRO A 222 -18.45 10.28 -1.96
N ASP A 223 -18.55 8.95 -1.98
CA ASP A 223 -18.16 8.09 -0.88
C ASP A 223 -16.68 7.70 -0.89
N ILE A 224 -15.93 7.95 -1.99
CA ILE A 224 -14.50 7.60 -2.02
C ILE A 224 -13.72 8.57 -1.12
N PRO A 225 -12.92 8.06 -0.16
CA PRO A 225 -12.01 8.90 0.60
C PRO A 225 -10.88 9.42 -0.27
N ILE A 226 -10.57 10.72 -0.13
CA ILE A 226 -9.47 11.38 -0.84
C ILE A 226 -8.42 11.89 0.16
N ILE A 227 -7.18 11.42 -0.01
CA ILE A 227 -5.99 11.99 0.60
C ILE A 227 -5.44 13.06 -0.35
N ALA A 228 -5.49 14.33 0.07
CA ALA A 228 -5.00 15.46 -0.71
C ALA A 228 -3.67 15.99 -0.17
N GLY A 229 -2.82 16.51 -1.05
CA GLY A 229 -1.51 17.02 -0.67
C GLY A 229 -0.49 17.13 -1.82
N ASN A 230 0.76 17.43 -1.52
CA ASN A 230 1.25 17.73 -0.18
C ASN A 230 1.00 19.20 0.22
N VAL A 231 0.83 19.46 1.52
CA VAL A 231 0.71 20.81 2.09
C VAL A 231 1.71 21.02 3.23
N VAL A 232 2.08 22.28 3.50
CA VAL A 232 2.95 22.64 4.66
C VAL A 232 2.46 23.87 5.42
N THR A 233 1.35 24.48 5.01
CA THR A 233 0.74 25.68 5.64
C THR A 233 -0.76 25.51 5.83
N SER A 234 -1.32 26.21 6.82
CA SER A 234 -2.75 26.17 7.13
C SER A 234 -3.61 26.75 6.00
N GLN A 235 -3.09 27.72 5.22
CA GLN A 235 -3.81 28.26 4.07
C GLN A 235 -3.96 27.23 2.94
N GLN A 236 -2.91 26.47 2.64
CA GLN A 236 -2.98 25.37 1.68
C GLN A 236 -3.98 24.30 2.17
N ALA A 237 -3.92 23.97 3.46
CA ALA A 237 -4.86 23.04 4.09
C ALA A 237 -6.32 23.50 3.94
N LYS A 238 -6.61 24.77 4.22
CA LYS A 238 -7.94 25.36 4.03
C LYS A 238 -8.47 25.13 2.62
N ASN A 239 -7.67 25.47 1.61
CA ASN A 239 -8.10 25.38 0.21
C ASN A 239 -8.43 23.94 -0.21
N LEU A 240 -7.64 22.95 0.21
CA LEU A 240 -7.89 21.54 -0.12
C LEU A 240 -9.05 20.94 0.69
N ILE A 241 -9.22 21.33 1.96
CA ILE A 241 -10.37 20.93 2.78
C ILE A 241 -11.66 21.50 2.18
N ASP A 242 -11.68 22.79 1.84
CA ASP A 242 -12.85 23.44 1.24
C ASP A 242 -13.17 22.87 -0.17
N ALA A 243 -12.20 22.23 -0.83
CA ALA A 243 -12.42 21.51 -2.10
C ALA A 243 -13.07 20.12 -1.91
N GLY A 244 -13.07 19.57 -0.68
CA GLY A 244 -13.63 18.26 -0.37
C GLY A 244 -12.61 17.15 -0.04
N ALA A 245 -11.39 17.50 0.36
CA ALA A 245 -10.41 16.51 0.83
C ALA A 245 -10.82 15.91 2.18
N ASP A 246 -10.76 14.58 2.30
CA ASP A 246 -11.12 13.84 3.53
C ASP A 246 -9.92 13.70 4.50
N VAL A 247 -8.69 13.68 3.96
CA VAL A 247 -7.44 13.57 4.71
C VAL A 247 -6.35 14.45 4.06
N LEU A 248 -5.50 15.10 4.86
CA LEU A 248 -4.38 15.89 4.35
C LEU A 248 -3.02 15.20 4.53
N ARG A 249 -2.20 15.19 3.47
CA ARG A 249 -0.82 14.74 3.48
C ARG A 249 0.14 15.92 3.65
N ILE A 250 0.91 15.91 4.73
CA ILE A 250 1.76 17.03 5.18
C ILE A 250 3.23 16.72 4.91
N GLY A 251 3.91 17.59 4.16
CA GLY A 251 5.38 17.57 4.04
C GLY A 251 5.89 18.03 2.68
N MET A 252 6.91 18.87 2.67
CA MET A 252 7.56 19.37 1.45
C MET A 252 9.05 19.60 1.73
N GLY A 253 9.92 18.88 1.01
CA GLY A 253 11.37 18.93 1.22
C GLY A 253 11.90 18.17 2.44
N SER A 254 11.04 17.46 3.19
CA SER A 254 11.43 16.72 4.41
C SER A 254 11.84 15.26 4.14
N GLY A 255 11.58 14.75 2.94
CA GLY A 255 11.93 13.39 2.53
C GLY A 255 13.44 13.18 2.48
N SER A 256 13.90 11.97 2.82
CA SER A 256 15.34 11.65 2.89
C SER A 256 16.10 11.72 1.56
N ILE A 257 15.37 11.80 0.44
CA ILE A 257 15.90 11.85 -0.93
C ILE A 257 15.30 13.03 -1.72
N CYS A 258 14.67 13.97 -1.02
CA CYS A 258 14.04 15.14 -1.62
C CYS A 258 14.98 16.34 -1.47
N THR A 259 15.22 17.05 -2.58
CA THR A 259 16.09 18.23 -2.62
C THR A 259 15.30 19.50 -2.93
N THR A 260 13.97 19.47 -2.84
CA THR A 260 13.10 20.63 -3.16
C THR A 260 13.44 21.89 -2.35
N GLN A 261 13.86 21.76 -1.09
CA GLN A 261 14.27 22.93 -0.31
C GLN A 261 15.57 23.55 -0.84
N ASP A 262 16.55 22.74 -1.20
CA ASP A 262 17.84 23.22 -1.71
C ASP A 262 17.70 23.77 -3.13
N VAL A 263 16.90 23.11 -3.97
CA VAL A 263 16.79 23.42 -5.41
C VAL A 263 15.75 24.48 -5.69
N CYS A 264 14.60 24.46 -5.01
CA CYS A 264 13.50 25.37 -5.27
C CYS A 264 13.34 26.45 -4.20
N ALA A 265 14.15 26.43 -3.12
CA ALA A 265 14.03 27.34 -1.98
C ALA A 265 12.64 27.35 -1.31
N VAL A 266 11.85 26.28 -1.49
CA VAL A 266 10.49 26.15 -0.96
C VAL A 266 10.36 24.85 -0.18
N GLY A 267 9.80 24.96 1.02
CA GLY A 267 9.50 23.83 1.89
C GLY A 267 9.24 24.33 3.31
N ARG A 268 9.19 23.40 4.28
CA ARG A 268 9.04 23.77 5.69
C ARG A 268 9.62 22.67 6.58
N ALA A 269 10.14 23.05 7.75
CA ALA A 269 10.53 22.09 8.78
C ALA A 269 9.34 21.20 9.17
N GLN A 270 9.51 19.88 9.07
CA GLN A 270 8.41 18.92 9.14
C GLN A 270 7.61 19.01 10.45
N GLY A 271 8.28 19.14 11.60
CA GLY A 271 7.58 19.24 12.89
C GLY A 271 6.67 20.47 12.97
N THR A 272 7.16 21.62 12.52
CA THR A 272 6.38 22.86 12.43
C THR A 272 5.22 22.73 11.44
N ALA A 273 5.46 22.14 10.26
CA ALA A 273 4.42 21.91 9.27
C ALA A 273 3.29 21.02 9.81
N VAL A 274 3.65 19.89 10.41
CA VAL A 274 2.70 18.94 11.03
C VAL A 274 1.87 19.63 12.10
N TYR A 275 2.50 20.37 13.01
CA TYR A 275 1.79 21.05 14.09
C TYR A 275 0.77 22.07 13.58
N HIS A 276 1.19 23.01 12.72
CA HIS A 276 0.29 24.08 12.26
C HIS A 276 -0.82 23.59 11.34
N VAL A 277 -0.52 22.63 10.46
CA VAL A 277 -1.54 22.08 9.56
C VAL A 277 -2.51 21.19 10.32
N SER A 278 -2.05 20.30 11.19
CA SER A 278 -2.94 19.40 11.95
C SER A 278 -3.80 20.17 12.95
N LYS A 279 -3.25 21.19 13.61
CA LYS A 279 -4.03 22.09 14.48
C LYS A 279 -5.20 22.72 13.73
N TYR A 280 -4.98 23.19 12.50
CA TYR A 280 -6.05 23.73 11.67
C TYR A 280 -7.03 22.65 11.18
N ALA A 281 -6.51 21.55 10.63
CA ALA A 281 -7.31 20.46 10.08
C ALA A 281 -8.28 19.85 11.11
N HIS A 282 -7.84 19.68 12.37
CA HIS A 282 -8.67 19.16 13.45
C HIS A 282 -9.85 20.08 13.80
N THR A 283 -9.74 21.40 13.63
CA THR A 283 -10.91 22.31 13.79
C THR A 283 -12.02 22.06 12.78
N ARG A 284 -11.70 21.34 11.69
CA ARG A 284 -12.61 20.96 10.61
C ARG A 284 -12.91 19.45 10.60
N ASN A 285 -12.51 18.72 11.66
CA ASN A 285 -12.59 17.26 11.75
C ASN A 285 -11.85 16.49 10.64
N ILE A 286 -10.81 17.10 10.04
CA ILE A 286 -10.00 16.47 9.00
C ILE A 286 -8.73 15.88 9.59
N LYS A 287 -8.46 14.63 9.20
CA LYS A 287 -7.29 13.86 9.66
C LYS A 287 -6.05 14.18 8.84
N THR A 288 -4.87 13.98 9.42
CA THR A 288 -3.61 14.31 8.76
C THR A 288 -2.56 13.21 8.79
N ILE A 289 -1.72 13.19 7.75
CA ILE A 289 -0.60 12.26 7.56
C ILE A 289 0.70 13.06 7.57
N ALA A 290 1.62 12.74 8.48
CA ALA A 290 2.98 13.26 8.44
C ALA A 290 3.83 12.45 7.45
N ASP A 291 4.23 13.08 6.34
CA ASP A 291 5.00 12.46 5.26
C ASP A 291 6.40 13.06 5.13
N GLY A 292 7.42 12.22 5.24
CA GLY A 292 8.83 12.61 5.16
C GLY A 292 9.50 12.83 6.52
N GLY A 293 10.84 12.65 6.55
CA GLY A 293 11.68 12.88 7.74
C GLY A 293 11.62 11.80 8.82
N ILE A 294 10.79 10.76 8.67
CA ILE A 294 10.65 9.68 9.65
C ILE A 294 11.75 8.62 9.48
N LYS A 295 12.69 8.56 10.43
CA LYS A 295 13.86 7.65 10.39
C LYS A 295 13.84 6.55 11.45
N ASN A 296 13.02 6.68 12.48
CA ASN A 296 12.93 5.74 13.60
C ASN A 296 11.60 5.92 14.35
N SER A 297 11.32 5.01 15.30
CA SER A 297 10.14 5.05 16.17
C SER A 297 10.00 6.37 16.95
N GLY A 298 11.10 6.96 17.41
CA GLY A 298 11.08 8.27 18.07
C GLY A 298 10.57 9.40 17.18
N ASN A 299 10.84 9.37 15.87
CA ASN A 299 10.25 10.32 14.93
C ASN A 299 8.75 10.08 14.75
N ILE A 300 8.30 8.83 14.74
CA ILE A 300 6.87 8.47 14.68
C ILE A 300 6.15 9.04 15.91
N VAL A 301 6.66 8.77 17.12
CA VAL A 301 6.09 9.29 18.37
C VAL A 301 6.01 10.81 18.33
N LYS A 302 7.07 11.50 17.90
CA LYS A 302 7.07 12.97 17.79
C LYS A 302 6.05 13.48 16.76
N ALA A 303 5.95 12.86 15.59
CA ALA A 303 4.98 13.28 14.57
C ALA A 303 3.54 13.17 15.08
N LEU A 304 3.20 12.04 15.73
CA LEU A 304 1.89 11.85 16.37
C LEU A 304 1.65 12.87 17.50
N SER A 305 2.68 13.11 18.33
CA SER A 305 2.61 14.07 19.45
C SER A 305 2.50 15.52 18.99
N LEU A 306 2.87 15.82 17.74
CA LEU A 306 2.69 17.13 17.12
C LEU A 306 1.33 17.28 16.42
N GLY A 307 0.46 16.27 16.52
CA GLY A 307 -0.92 16.34 16.04
C GLY A 307 -1.21 15.54 14.78
N ALA A 308 -0.24 14.83 14.19
CA ALA A 308 -0.57 13.92 13.09
C ALA A 308 -1.42 12.73 13.58
N ASP A 309 -2.37 12.26 12.76
CA ASP A 309 -3.11 11.03 13.02
C ASP A 309 -2.38 9.80 12.48
N PHE A 310 -1.71 9.97 11.34
CA PHE A 310 -0.97 8.93 10.65
C PHE A 310 0.45 9.39 10.29
N VAL A 311 1.34 8.44 10.03
CA VAL A 311 2.67 8.70 9.49
C VAL A 311 2.86 7.91 8.20
N MET A 312 3.43 8.55 7.18
CA MET A 312 3.85 7.87 5.96
C MET A 312 5.32 7.49 6.05
N LEU A 313 5.61 6.21 5.84
CA LEU A 313 6.95 5.64 5.97
C LEU A 313 7.53 5.41 4.58
N GLY A 314 8.55 6.19 4.23
CA GLY A 314 9.34 5.99 3.01
C GLY A 314 10.57 5.11 3.29
N ASN A 315 11.74 5.76 3.44
CA ASN A 315 13.05 5.15 3.72
C ASN A 315 13.01 3.90 4.63
N LEU A 316 12.26 3.93 5.74
CA LEU A 316 12.15 2.78 6.65
C LEU A 316 11.71 1.49 5.95
N LEU A 317 10.89 1.57 4.89
CA LEU A 317 10.34 0.45 4.13
C LEU A 317 11.07 0.17 2.80
N ALA A 318 11.83 1.11 2.26
CA ALA A 318 12.37 1.01 0.91
C ALA A 318 13.35 -0.16 0.68
N ALA A 319 14.01 -0.65 1.73
CA ALA A 319 14.98 -1.75 1.65
C ALA A 319 14.52 -3.02 2.36
N THR A 320 13.22 -3.22 2.47
CA THR A 320 12.65 -4.48 2.97
C THR A 320 12.42 -5.46 1.84
N GLU A 321 12.20 -6.73 2.19
CA GLU A 321 11.98 -7.80 1.22
C GLU A 321 10.80 -7.51 0.27
N GLU A 322 9.72 -6.93 0.82
CA GLU A 322 8.47 -6.64 0.11
C GLU A 322 8.50 -5.37 -0.75
N SER A 323 9.56 -4.57 -0.64
CA SER A 323 9.71 -3.36 -1.47
C SER A 323 9.94 -3.73 -2.94
N CYS A 324 9.53 -2.85 -3.85
CA CYS A 324 9.53 -3.12 -5.30
C CYS A 324 10.92 -3.26 -5.94
N SER A 325 11.96 -2.71 -5.33
CA SER A 325 13.32 -2.78 -5.88
C SER A 325 13.90 -4.17 -5.70
N GLU A 326 14.67 -4.64 -6.69
CA GLU A 326 15.44 -5.87 -6.59
C GLU A 326 16.69 -5.67 -5.73
N TYR A 327 17.13 -6.77 -5.10
CA TYR A 327 18.38 -6.77 -4.35
C TYR A 327 19.58 -6.84 -5.29
N TYR A 328 20.65 -6.15 -4.91
CA TYR A 328 21.96 -6.30 -5.52
C TYR A 328 23.05 -6.28 -4.43
N PHE A 329 24.26 -6.70 -4.79
CA PHE A 329 25.40 -6.72 -3.88
C PHE A 329 26.44 -5.70 -4.31
N GLU A 330 26.95 -4.95 -3.34
CA GLU A 330 28.06 -4.02 -3.52
C GLU A 330 28.96 -4.12 -2.29
N ASN A 331 30.26 -4.38 -2.50
CA ASN A 331 31.22 -4.58 -1.40
C ASN A 331 30.75 -5.62 -0.36
N ASN A 332 30.16 -6.74 -0.82
CA ASN A 332 29.57 -7.79 0.02
C ASN A 332 28.41 -7.34 0.94
N VAL A 333 27.86 -6.14 0.71
CA VAL A 333 26.67 -5.65 1.38
C VAL A 333 25.47 -5.84 0.46
N ARG A 334 24.39 -6.42 0.99
CA ARG A 334 23.13 -6.56 0.27
C ARG A 334 22.34 -5.25 0.34
N LEU A 335 22.04 -4.69 -0.83
CA LEU A 335 21.43 -3.36 -0.99
C LEU A 335 20.17 -3.43 -1.85
N LYS A 336 19.29 -2.44 -1.66
CA LYS A 336 18.21 -2.09 -2.59
C LYS A 336 18.31 -0.63 -2.99
N ILE A 337 17.94 -0.36 -4.23
CA ILE A 337 17.86 1.00 -4.78
C ILE A 337 16.62 1.73 -4.22
N TYR A 338 16.81 2.99 -3.83
CA TYR A 338 15.79 3.88 -3.29
C TYR A 338 15.83 5.23 -4.02
N ARG A 339 14.75 5.55 -4.74
CA ARG A 339 14.72 6.66 -5.71
C ARG A 339 13.57 7.61 -5.45
N GLY A 340 13.87 8.90 -5.46
CA GLY A 340 12.88 9.96 -5.36
C GLY A 340 12.12 10.06 -6.66
N MET A 341 10.81 10.28 -6.59
CA MET A 341 10.00 10.49 -7.80
C MET A 341 10.47 11.71 -8.61
N GLY A 342 11.22 12.64 -7.99
CA GLY A 342 11.80 13.81 -8.66
C GLY A 342 13.26 13.66 -9.07
N SER A 343 13.83 12.44 -9.01
CA SER A 343 15.17 12.20 -9.54
C SER A 343 15.16 12.13 -11.06
N MET A 344 16.29 12.46 -11.69
CA MET A 344 16.44 12.37 -13.15
C MET A 344 16.09 10.98 -13.68
N GLU A 345 16.55 9.91 -13.03
CA GLU A 345 16.23 8.54 -13.45
C GLU A 345 14.73 8.24 -13.42
N ALA A 346 14.01 8.77 -12.43
CA ALA A 346 12.57 8.60 -12.34
C ALA A 346 11.82 9.43 -13.39
N MET A 347 12.32 10.61 -13.76
CA MET A 347 11.69 11.53 -14.72
C MET A 347 12.00 11.24 -16.20
N TYR A 348 13.18 10.68 -16.50
CA TYR A 348 13.62 10.43 -17.89
C TYR A 348 13.14 9.10 -18.46
N ASN A 349 12.75 8.16 -17.62
CA ASN A 349 12.33 6.86 -18.10
C ASN A 349 10.86 6.91 -18.59
N LYS A 350 10.67 6.63 -19.88
CA LYS A 350 9.43 6.88 -20.66
C LYS A 350 8.19 6.14 -20.13
N GLY A 351 8.35 5.17 -19.25
CA GLY A 351 7.24 4.43 -18.61
C GLY A 351 6.69 5.04 -17.32
N PHE A 352 7.15 6.23 -16.93
CA PHE A 352 6.95 6.80 -15.60
C PHE A 352 6.19 8.14 -15.61
N ASN A 353 5.06 8.21 -14.90
CA ASN A 353 4.21 9.41 -14.72
C ASN A 353 4.76 10.45 -13.73
N SER A 354 6.01 10.29 -13.30
CA SER A 354 6.71 11.13 -12.32
C SER A 354 6.80 12.61 -12.72
N LYS A 355 6.87 12.93 -14.02
CA LYS A 355 6.98 14.30 -14.55
C LYS A 355 5.82 15.20 -14.10
N SER A 356 4.60 14.66 -14.14
CA SER A 356 3.36 15.39 -13.85
C SER A 356 3.34 15.98 -12.43
N ARG A 357 4.00 15.31 -11.48
CA ARG A 357 4.16 15.74 -10.08
C ARG A 357 4.96 17.04 -9.94
N TYR A 358 5.86 17.34 -10.87
CA TYR A 358 6.77 18.49 -10.83
C TYR A 358 6.45 19.56 -11.87
N LEU A 359 5.22 19.56 -12.39
CA LEU A 359 4.71 20.56 -13.34
C LEU A 359 5.55 20.68 -14.64
N VAL A 360 6.20 19.59 -15.06
CA VAL A 360 6.90 19.50 -16.36
C VAL A 360 5.89 19.03 -17.40
N ASP A 361 5.62 19.84 -18.42
CA ASP A 361 4.70 19.53 -19.52
C ASP A 361 5.47 19.03 -20.76
N GLU A 362 4.86 18.16 -21.55
CA GLU A 362 5.39 17.80 -22.88
C GLU A 362 4.96 18.88 -23.87
N ARG A 363 5.82 19.89 -24.10
CA ARG A 363 5.59 20.87 -25.17
C ARG A 363 5.97 20.26 -26.51
N LYS A 364 4.99 20.07 -27.39
CA LYS A 364 5.23 19.78 -28.81
C LYS A 364 5.62 21.07 -29.54
N ASN A 365 6.64 20.99 -30.38
CA ASN A 365 6.97 22.08 -31.30
C ASN A 365 5.87 22.16 -32.37
N GLU A 366 5.18 23.29 -32.48
CA GLU A 366 4.07 23.50 -33.43
C GLU A 366 4.49 23.33 -34.90
N TYR A 367 5.79 23.41 -35.21
CA TYR A 367 6.30 23.37 -36.57
C TYR A 367 7.00 22.05 -36.97
N THR A 368 7.45 21.24 -36.01
CA THR A 368 8.28 20.06 -36.32
C THR A 368 7.75 18.74 -35.76
N ASP A 369 6.64 18.74 -35.00
CA ASP A 369 6.10 17.57 -34.28
C ASP A 369 7.15 16.88 -33.37
N GLU A 370 8.28 17.55 -33.14
CA GLU A 370 9.34 17.15 -32.21
C GLU A 370 9.01 17.66 -30.81
N ASN A 371 9.24 16.81 -29.81
CA ASN A 371 9.12 17.22 -28.42
C ASN A 371 10.26 18.20 -28.09
N ILE A 372 9.91 19.39 -27.63
CA ILE A 372 10.89 20.29 -27.02
C ILE A 372 11.21 19.69 -25.66
N ASP A 373 12.43 19.18 -25.48
CA ASP A 373 12.89 18.73 -24.17
C ASP A 373 13.02 19.97 -23.26
N GLU A 374 11.95 20.26 -22.51
CA GLU A 374 11.95 21.27 -21.48
C GLU A 374 13.02 20.92 -20.43
N ILE A 375 13.78 21.92 -19.96
CA ILE A 375 14.86 21.70 -18.99
C ILE A 375 14.26 21.11 -17.70
N LYS A 376 14.61 19.87 -17.40
CA LYS A 376 14.12 19.14 -16.21
C LYS A 376 15.02 19.44 -15.03
N VAL A 377 14.45 20.04 -13.99
CA VAL A 377 15.17 20.33 -12.73
C VAL A 377 14.91 19.21 -11.73
N SER A 378 15.96 18.47 -11.37
CA SER A 378 15.88 17.36 -10.42
C SER A 378 15.58 17.86 -9.00
N GLN A 379 14.47 17.40 -8.41
CA GLN A 379 14.07 17.68 -7.03
C GLN A 379 14.22 16.47 -6.10
N GLY A 380 14.92 15.43 -6.57
CA GLY A 380 15.29 14.29 -5.75
C GLY A 380 16.55 13.60 -6.23
N VAL A 381 17.00 12.64 -5.42
CA VAL A 381 18.19 11.83 -5.68
C VAL A 381 17.86 10.35 -5.71
N SER A 382 18.80 9.58 -6.26
CA SER A 382 18.83 8.12 -6.21
C SER A 382 19.90 7.69 -5.21
N ALA A 383 19.56 6.77 -4.32
CA ALA A 383 20.46 6.26 -3.29
C ALA A 383 20.27 4.76 -3.13
N SER A 384 21.20 4.13 -2.40
CA SER A 384 21.13 2.71 -2.07
C SER A 384 21.03 2.53 -0.56
N LEU A 385 20.20 1.57 -0.16
CA LEU A 385 19.90 1.29 1.23
C LEU A 385 20.23 -0.15 1.55
N VAL A 386 20.81 -0.36 2.73
CA VAL A 386 21.09 -1.69 3.28
C VAL A 386 19.78 -2.42 3.55
N ASP A 387 19.78 -3.72 3.28
CA ASP A 387 18.68 -4.64 3.58
C ASP A 387 18.19 -4.50 5.03
N LYS A 388 16.87 -4.44 5.20
CA LYS A 388 16.18 -4.27 6.48
C LYS A 388 15.34 -5.49 6.86
N GLY A 389 15.40 -6.56 6.07
CA GLY A 389 14.57 -7.77 6.25
C GLY A 389 13.09 -7.53 5.91
N SER A 390 12.21 -8.39 6.41
CA SER A 390 10.77 -8.31 6.13
C SER A 390 10.05 -7.20 6.92
N VAL A 391 9.09 -6.55 6.27
CA VAL A 391 8.13 -5.63 6.89
C VAL A 391 7.35 -6.30 8.02
N LEU A 392 7.06 -7.60 7.90
CA LEU A 392 6.34 -8.39 8.89
C LEU A 392 7.10 -8.48 10.22
N ASN A 393 8.41 -8.26 10.24
CA ASN A 393 9.19 -8.15 11.46
C ASN A 393 9.37 -6.69 11.91
N LEU A 394 9.57 -5.79 10.94
CA LEU A 394 9.83 -4.38 11.20
C LEU A 394 8.64 -3.64 11.83
N ILE A 395 7.42 -3.87 11.32
CA ILE A 395 6.23 -3.12 11.76
C ILE A 395 5.79 -3.48 13.17
N PRO A 396 5.68 -4.77 13.56
CA PRO A 396 5.41 -5.13 14.96
C PRO A 396 6.40 -4.49 15.92
N HIS A 397 7.68 -4.43 15.54
CA HIS A 397 8.66 -3.76 16.35
C HIS A 397 8.39 -2.25 16.47
N LEU A 398 8.22 -1.54 15.35
CA LEU A 398 7.95 -0.10 15.37
C LEU A 398 6.70 0.20 16.19
N PHE A 399 5.65 -0.61 16.05
CA PHE A 399 4.42 -0.51 16.79
C PHE A 399 4.64 -0.69 18.30
N LYS A 400 5.42 -1.70 18.71
CA LYS A 400 5.79 -1.92 20.11
C LYS A 400 6.61 -0.76 20.67
N ALA A 401 7.55 -0.23 19.91
CA ALA A 401 8.37 0.92 20.31
C ALA A 401 7.52 2.20 20.48
N VAL A 402 6.54 2.44 19.60
CA VAL A 402 5.59 3.56 19.74
C VAL A 402 4.73 3.38 20.99
N LYS A 403 4.23 2.16 21.26
CA LYS A 403 3.50 1.84 22.50
C LYS A 403 4.32 2.13 23.75
N HIS A 404 5.61 1.78 23.76
CA HIS A 404 6.50 2.13 24.86
C HIS A 404 6.69 3.65 24.99
N GLY A 405 6.83 4.36 23.88
CA GLY A 405 6.84 5.83 23.89
C GLY A 405 5.58 6.41 24.53
N PHE A 406 4.41 5.90 24.18
CA PHE A 406 3.13 6.32 24.74
C PHE A 406 3.01 5.97 26.23
N GLN A 407 3.46 4.78 26.64
CA GLN A 407 3.53 4.38 28.04
C GLN A 407 4.39 5.33 28.87
N SER A 408 5.60 5.69 28.39
CA SER A 408 6.50 6.61 29.08
C SER A 408 5.94 8.03 29.19
N MET A 409 5.06 8.44 28.26
CA MET A 409 4.36 9.73 28.32
C MET A 409 3.04 9.66 29.13
N GLY A 410 2.61 8.48 29.57
CA GLY A 410 1.33 8.28 30.25
C GLY A 410 0.11 8.47 29.33
N ILE A 411 0.21 8.03 28.08
CA ILE A 411 -0.82 8.17 27.03
C ILE A 411 -1.31 6.78 26.59
N ARG A 412 -2.63 6.60 26.47
CA ARG A 412 -3.23 5.30 26.10
C ARG A 412 -3.53 5.18 24.61
N ASN A 413 -3.86 6.28 23.95
CA ASN A 413 -4.24 6.30 22.54
C ASN A 413 -4.00 7.68 21.90
N ILE A 414 -4.10 7.75 20.56
CA ILE A 414 -3.86 8.97 19.78
C ILE A 414 -4.90 10.08 20.10
N PRO A 415 -6.22 9.80 20.23
CA PRO A 415 -7.17 10.83 20.66
C PRO A 415 -6.81 11.50 21.99
N GLU A 416 -6.40 10.72 23.00
CA GLU A 416 -5.91 11.25 24.27
C GLU A 416 -4.65 12.10 24.09
N LEU A 417 -3.69 11.64 23.25
CA LEU A 417 -2.48 12.38 22.92
C LEU A 417 -2.80 13.78 22.37
N HIS A 418 -3.72 13.86 21.41
CA HIS A 418 -4.10 15.12 20.79
C HIS A 418 -4.87 16.02 21.75
N SER A 419 -5.78 15.45 22.56
CA SER A 419 -6.49 16.21 23.60
C SER A 419 -5.51 16.86 24.58
N LYS A 420 -4.54 16.09 25.09
CA LYS A 420 -3.51 16.56 26.02
C LYS A 420 -2.48 17.51 25.38
N LEU A 421 -2.22 17.38 24.08
CA LEU A 421 -1.41 18.34 23.33
C LEU A 421 -2.07 19.72 23.34
N TYR A 422 -3.38 19.78 23.07
CA TYR A 422 -4.10 21.06 22.96
C TYR A 422 -4.52 21.65 24.30
N SER A 423 -4.71 20.85 25.35
CA SER A 423 -4.87 21.34 26.73
C SER A 423 -3.57 21.88 27.33
N GLY A 424 -2.42 21.43 26.82
CA GLY A 424 -1.09 21.79 27.34
C GLY A 424 -0.58 20.87 28.46
N ASP A 425 -1.27 19.74 28.70
CA ASP A 425 -0.88 18.72 29.69
C ASP A 425 0.38 17.96 29.24
N ILE A 426 0.54 17.71 27.93
CA ILE A 426 1.80 17.20 27.40
C ILE A 426 2.79 18.36 27.30
N ARG A 427 3.97 18.16 27.89
CA ARG A 427 5.07 19.12 27.90
C ARG A 427 6.16 18.70 26.91
N PHE A 428 6.80 19.68 26.31
CA PHE A 428 7.90 19.49 25.37
C PHE A 428 9.07 20.38 25.75
N ASP A 429 10.28 19.89 25.53
CA ASP A 429 11.51 20.66 25.66
C ASP A 429 12.26 20.76 24.33
N VAL A 430 12.79 21.94 24.08
CA VAL A 430 13.65 22.19 22.92
C VAL A 430 15.02 21.60 23.21
N ARG A 431 15.51 20.74 22.31
CA ARG A 431 16.86 20.17 22.42
C ARG A 431 17.84 21.02 21.64
N SER A 432 18.86 21.53 22.33
CA SER A 432 20.02 22.13 21.69
C SER A 432 20.77 21.09 20.82
N PHE A 433 21.64 21.55 19.92
CA PHE A 433 22.49 20.66 19.12
C PHE A 433 23.30 19.70 20.00
N ASN A 434 23.86 20.20 21.10
CA ASN A 434 24.66 19.39 22.04
C ASN A 434 23.78 18.35 22.75
N THR A 435 22.59 18.71 23.21
CA THR A 435 21.64 17.76 23.80
C THR A 435 21.22 16.69 22.79
N ILE A 436 21.13 17.01 21.50
CA ILE A 436 20.88 16.01 20.45
C ILE A 436 22.04 15.02 20.33
N LYS A 437 23.28 15.52 20.36
CA LYS A 437 24.49 14.68 20.32
C LYS A 437 24.58 13.79 21.57
N GLU A 438 24.37 14.34 22.75
CA GLU A 438 24.39 13.62 24.03
C GLU A 438 23.38 12.47 24.09
N GLY A 439 22.17 12.66 23.55
CA GLY A 439 21.17 11.60 23.53
C GLY A 439 21.40 10.51 22.47
N LYS A 440 22.51 10.52 21.73
CA LYS A 440 22.93 9.41 20.86
C LYS A 440 23.89 8.50 21.62
N VAL A 441 24.13 7.31 21.06
CA VAL A 441 25.17 6.40 21.57
C VAL A 441 26.53 7.11 21.46
N SER A 442 27.38 6.91 22.47
CA SER A 442 28.72 7.52 22.52
C SER A 442 29.56 7.16 21.31
N ASP A 443 30.29 8.15 20.77
CA ASP A 443 31.15 8.03 19.60
C ASP A 443 32.36 7.10 19.85
N ASN A 444 32.67 6.77 21.11
CA ASN A 444 33.82 5.95 21.52
C ASN A 444 33.52 4.44 21.63
N LEU A 445 32.34 3.99 21.18
CA LEU A 445 31.92 2.59 21.28
C LEU A 445 31.86 1.92 19.91
N ILE A 446 32.44 0.72 19.80
CA ILE A 446 32.14 -0.21 18.72
C ILE A 446 30.94 -1.04 19.19
N PHE A 447 29.77 -0.82 18.58
CA PHE A 447 28.55 -1.53 18.96
C PHE A 447 27.92 -2.24 17.77
N ASN A 448 27.39 -3.43 18.05
CA ASN A 448 26.59 -4.17 17.08
C ASN A 448 25.14 -3.73 17.23
N ASN A 449 24.66 -2.85 16.35
CA ASN A 449 23.31 -2.28 16.44
C ASN A 449 22.26 -3.24 15.85
N LYS A 450 22.12 -4.43 16.42
CA LYS A 450 21.00 -5.32 16.13
C LYS A 450 19.75 -4.77 16.78
N LYS A 451 19.10 -3.81 16.11
CA LYS A 451 17.88 -3.20 16.64
C LYS A 451 16.76 -4.23 16.75
N PHE A 452 16.71 -5.21 15.83
CA PHE A 452 15.70 -6.28 15.78
C PHE A 452 16.38 -7.63 15.52
N THR A 453 15.85 -8.69 16.13
CA THR A 453 16.17 -10.08 15.77
C THR A 453 15.47 -10.41 14.47
N THR A 454 16.24 -10.79 13.45
CA THR A 454 15.75 -11.31 12.16
C THR A 454 15.13 -12.68 12.32
#